data_AF-A0A9E5MLY9-F1
#
_entry.id   AF-A0A9E5MLY9-F1
#
_cell.length_a   1.000
_cell.length_b   1.000
_cell.length_c   1.000
_cell.angle_alpha   90.00
_cell.angle_beta   90.00
_cell.angle_gamma   90.00
#
_symmetry.space_group_name_H-M   'P 1'
#
loop_
_entity.id
_entity.type
_entity.pdbx_description
1 polymer ?
#
loop_
_entity_poly.entity_id
_entity_poly.type
_entity_poly.pdbx_seq_one_letter_code
_entity_poly.pdbx_strand_id
1 'polypeptide(L)'
;MNVRHRVAALPLMLISLFVFSQAAMADMSNKWRMEFNGSANSDGAITVRISPEGGIPLEITTLVSKGTRENMVAKAVVESLQSKLPRGAYNVERDDGEDVLIKKGTGTPIFGLDVLSNTVKNVKIHLDKE
;
A
#
# COMPACT_ATOMS: atom_id res chain seq x y z
N MET A 1 -49.66 -0.66 -51.88
CA MET A 1 -49.39 0.71 -51.43
C MET A 1 -49.44 0.72 -49.90
N ASN A 2 -48.31 1.06 -49.26
CA ASN A 2 -48.06 1.33 -47.84
C ASN A 2 -48.21 0.22 -46.78
N VAL A 3 -47.08 -0.47 -46.63
CA VAL A 3 -46.56 -1.17 -45.45
C VAL A 3 -46.56 -0.27 -44.21
N ARG A 4 -46.96 -0.81 -43.05
CA ARG A 4 -46.64 -0.24 -41.72
C ARG A 4 -45.92 -1.30 -40.90
N HIS A 5 -44.59 -1.27 -40.97
CA HIS A 5 -43.74 -2.04 -40.06
C HIS A 5 -43.86 -1.44 -38.66
N ARG A 6 -44.36 -2.24 -37.71
CA ARG A 6 -44.24 -1.93 -36.28
C ARG A 6 -42.81 -2.26 -35.87
N VAL A 7 -41.97 -1.25 -35.74
CA VAL A 7 -40.65 -1.39 -35.13
C VAL A 7 -40.89 -1.60 -33.62
N ALA A 8 -40.73 -2.83 -33.16
CA ALA A 8 -40.67 -3.12 -31.73
C ALA A 8 -39.29 -2.69 -31.23
N ALA A 9 -39.22 -1.56 -30.52
CA ALA A 9 -38.01 -1.14 -29.83
C ALA A 9 -37.77 -2.08 -28.63
N LEU A 10 -36.76 -2.95 -28.73
CA LEU A 10 -36.23 -3.69 -27.58
C LEU A 10 -35.45 -2.71 -26.68
N PRO A 11 -35.71 -2.63 -25.37
CA PRO A 11 -34.91 -1.82 -24.48
C PRO A 11 -33.55 -2.50 -24.25
N LEU A 12 -32.47 -1.81 -24.65
CA LEU A 12 -31.09 -2.19 -24.34
C LEU A 12 -30.86 -1.98 -22.84
N MET A 13 -31.05 -3.03 -22.05
CA MET A 13 -30.80 -3.00 -20.60
C MET A 13 -29.29 -3.05 -20.36
N LEU A 14 -28.69 -1.89 -20.09
CA LEU A 14 -27.30 -1.77 -19.67
C LEU A 14 -27.18 -2.34 -18.24
N ILE A 15 -26.68 -3.56 -18.10
CA ILE A 15 -26.31 -4.12 -16.80
C ILE A 15 -24.99 -3.46 -16.40
N SER A 16 -25.05 -2.39 -15.61
CA SER A 16 -23.89 -1.80 -14.95
C SER A 16 -23.38 -2.78 -13.89
N LEU A 17 -22.33 -3.52 -14.25
CA LEU A 17 -21.61 -4.40 -13.34
C LEU A 17 -20.86 -3.53 -12.32
N PHE A 18 -21.50 -3.25 -11.18
CA PHE A 18 -20.80 -2.68 -10.02
C PHE A 18 -19.87 -3.75 -9.47
N VAL A 19 -18.60 -3.67 -9.85
CA VAL A 19 -17.53 -4.43 -9.20
C VAL A 19 -17.37 -3.82 -7.80
N PHE A 20 -18.01 -4.44 -6.81
CA PHE A 20 -17.65 -4.23 -5.42
C PHE A 20 -16.25 -4.79 -5.23
N SER A 21 -15.25 -3.91 -5.28
CA SER A 21 -13.92 -4.26 -4.81
C SER A 21 -14.05 -4.52 -3.31
N GLN A 22 -13.98 -5.79 -2.90
CA GLN A 22 -13.77 -6.12 -1.50
C GLN A 22 -12.38 -5.60 -1.16
N ALA A 23 -12.31 -4.39 -0.61
CA ALA A 23 -11.17 -4.01 0.19
C ALA A 23 -11.13 -5.06 1.31
N ALA A 24 -10.14 -5.95 1.24
CA ALA A 24 -9.81 -6.78 2.39
C ALA A 24 -9.75 -5.82 3.58
N MET A 25 -10.44 -6.16 4.68
CA MET A 25 -10.29 -5.43 5.93
C MET A 25 -8.86 -5.68 6.39
N ALA A 26 -7.93 -4.91 5.82
CA ALA A 26 -6.55 -4.87 6.26
C ALA A 26 -6.59 -4.59 7.75
N ASP A 27 -5.60 -5.16 8.44
CA ASP A 27 -5.40 -4.90 9.86
C ASP A 27 -5.54 -3.38 10.09
N MET A 28 -6.39 -2.81 10.95
CA MET A 28 -6.48 -1.34 11.06
C MET A 28 -5.75 -0.86 12.31
N SER A 29 -4.87 0.13 12.18
CA SER A 29 -4.25 0.79 13.34
C SER A 29 -4.00 2.28 13.09
N ASN A 30 -3.86 3.05 14.17
CA ASN A 30 -3.31 4.40 14.11
C ASN A 30 -1.78 4.41 13.98
N LYS A 31 -1.13 3.28 14.25
CA LYS A 31 0.32 3.14 14.25
C LYS A 31 0.75 1.72 13.86
N TRP A 32 1.80 1.64 13.06
CA TRP A 32 2.42 0.40 12.63
C TRP A 32 3.93 0.47 12.80
N ARG A 33 4.51 -0.64 13.26
CA ARG A 33 5.94 -0.94 13.17
C ARG A 33 6.17 -1.91 12.04
N MET A 34 7.21 -1.65 11.26
CA MET A 34 7.73 -2.54 10.24
C MET A 34 9.16 -2.89 10.61
N GLU A 35 9.36 -4.09 11.12
CA GLU A 35 10.67 -4.59 11.54
C GLU A 35 11.39 -5.20 10.34
N PHE A 36 12.57 -4.69 10.02
CA PHE A 36 13.42 -5.25 8.98
C PHE A 36 14.47 -6.15 9.61
N ASN A 37 14.69 -7.32 9.01
CA ASN A 37 15.72 -8.25 9.45
C ASN A 37 16.55 -8.71 8.25
N GLY A 38 17.87 -8.71 8.40
CA GLY A 38 18.83 -9.18 7.41
C GLY A 38 19.25 -8.14 6.37
N SER A 39 20.36 -8.42 5.69
CA SER A 39 20.92 -7.59 4.63
C SER A 39 20.50 -8.08 3.24
N ALA A 40 20.52 -7.16 2.27
CA ALA A 40 20.15 -7.42 0.89
C ALA A 40 21.19 -8.29 0.18
N ASN A 41 20.85 -9.56 -0.09
CA ASN A 41 21.72 -10.48 -0.84
C ASN A 41 21.48 -10.44 -2.36
N SER A 42 20.51 -9.64 -2.82
CA SER A 42 20.25 -9.33 -4.22
C SER A 42 19.77 -7.89 -4.36
N ASP A 43 19.81 -7.38 -5.59
CA ASP A 43 18.93 -6.27 -5.95
C ASP A 43 17.48 -6.74 -5.88
N GLY A 44 16.58 -5.80 -5.65
CA GLY A 44 15.15 -6.08 -5.61
C GLY A 44 14.33 -4.85 -5.26
N ALA A 45 13.07 -5.11 -4.93
CA ALA A 45 12.12 -4.10 -4.56
C ALA A 45 11.23 -4.58 -3.41
N ILE A 46 10.84 -3.63 -2.57
CA ILE A 46 9.87 -3.82 -1.49
C ILE A 46 8.69 -2.91 -1.81
N THR A 47 7.49 -3.47 -1.97
CA THR A 47 6.26 -2.71 -2.21
C THR A 47 5.36 -2.81 -1.00
N VAL A 48 5.02 -1.65 -0.44
CA VAL A 48 4.14 -1.50 0.72
C VAL A 48 2.85 -0.83 0.27
N ARG A 49 1.71 -1.28 0.80
CA ARG A 49 0.40 -0.64 0.64
C ARG A 49 -0.05 -0.04 1.97
N ILE A 50 -0.47 1.22 1.91
CA ILE A 50 -1.15 1.92 3.00
C ILE A 50 -2.61 2.10 2.60
N SER A 51 -3.53 1.57 3.39
CA SER A 51 -4.97 1.57 3.11
C SER A 51 -5.71 2.38 4.18
N PRO A 52 -5.93 3.69 3.98
CA PRO A 52 -6.70 4.49 4.94
C PRO A 52 -8.14 3.96 5.02
N GLU A 53 -8.72 3.96 6.22
CA GLU A 53 -10.12 3.60 6.44
C GLU A 53 -11.04 4.50 5.60
N GLY A 54 -11.85 3.89 4.72
CA GLY A 54 -12.72 4.61 3.79
C GLY A 54 -11.99 5.42 2.70
N GLY A 55 -10.67 5.28 2.58
CA GLY A 55 -9.82 6.01 1.63
C GLY A 55 -9.36 5.19 0.43
N ILE A 56 -8.58 5.83 -0.44
CA ILE A 56 -7.92 5.17 -1.57
C ILE A 56 -6.57 4.62 -1.09
N PRO A 57 -6.28 3.32 -1.28
CA PRO A 57 -4.98 2.76 -0.95
C PRO A 57 -3.83 3.39 -1.74
N LEU A 58 -2.69 3.59 -1.09
CA LEU A 58 -1.46 4.07 -1.69
C LEU A 58 -0.43 2.93 -1.72
N GLU A 59 0.20 2.72 -2.88
CA GLU A 59 1.25 1.72 -3.04
C GLU A 59 2.60 2.40 -3.29
N ILE A 60 3.59 2.01 -2.50
CA ILE A 60 4.91 2.63 -2.50
C ILE A 60 5.96 1.54 -2.65
N THR A 61 6.64 1.59 -3.79
CA THR A 61 7.78 0.70 -4.08
C THR A 61 9.10 1.39 -3.74
N THR A 62 9.94 0.68 -2.99
CA THR A 62 11.32 1.04 -2.62
C THR A 62 12.27 0.10 -3.35
N LEU A 63 13.23 0.66 -4.09
CA LEU A 63 14.29 -0.13 -4.72
C LEU A 63 15.43 -0.33 -3.73
N VAL A 64 15.97 -1.55 -3.67
CA VAL A 64 17.06 -1.92 -2.76
C VAL A 64 18.16 -2.58 -3.57
N SER A 65 19.37 -2.05 -3.45
CA SER A 65 20.55 -2.64 -4.09
C SER A 65 21.15 -3.77 -3.25
N LYS A 66 21.78 -4.73 -3.93
CA LYS A 66 22.58 -5.78 -3.29
C LYS A 66 23.63 -5.15 -2.38
N GLY A 67 23.84 -5.76 -1.21
CA GLY A 67 24.81 -5.32 -0.21
C GLY A 67 24.29 -4.22 0.72
N THR A 68 23.07 -3.72 0.52
CA THR A 68 22.42 -2.80 1.45
C THR A 68 22.26 -3.49 2.82
N ARG A 69 22.86 -2.89 3.85
CA ARG A 69 22.73 -3.37 5.24
C ARG A 69 21.31 -3.13 5.73
N GLU A 70 20.86 -3.95 6.68
CA GLU A 70 19.52 -3.93 7.28
C GLU A 70 19.04 -2.52 7.66
N ASN A 71 19.80 -1.86 8.52
CA ASN A 71 19.65 -0.44 8.87
C ASN A 71 19.47 0.52 7.69
N MET A 72 20.13 0.25 6.55
CA MET A 72 20.04 1.07 5.34
C MET A 72 18.83 0.71 4.49
N VAL A 73 18.32 -0.52 4.59
CA VAL A 73 17.04 -0.92 3.98
C VAL A 73 15.89 -0.17 4.66
N ALA A 74 15.83 -0.20 5.99
CA ALA A 74 14.84 0.56 6.77
C ALA A 74 14.87 2.05 6.42
N LYS A 75 16.07 2.63 6.32
CA LYS A 75 16.26 4.02 5.87
C LYS A 75 15.70 4.28 4.47
N ALA A 76 16.01 3.43 3.50
CA ALA A 76 15.52 3.60 2.12
C ALA A 76 13.98 3.54 2.04
N VAL A 77 13.37 2.70 2.88
CA VAL A 77 11.90 2.61 2.98
C VAL A 77 11.32 3.88 3.59
N VAL A 78 11.90 4.42 4.66
CA VAL A 78 11.47 5.71 5.23
C VAL A 78 11.54 6.83 4.20
N GLU A 79 12.66 6.96 3.48
CA GLU A 79 12.84 7.98 2.45
C GLU A 79 11.81 7.83 1.31
N SER A 80 11.52 6.59 0.91
CA SER A 80 10.52 6.30 -0.12
C SER A 80 9.10 6.62 0.35
N LEU A 81 8.76 6.34 1.60
CA LEU A 81 7.46 6.65 2.18
C LEU A 81 7.29 8.17 2.34
N GLN A 82 8.26 8.85 2.95
CA GLN A 82 8.23 10.30 3.16
C GLN A 82 8.14 11.09 1.85
N SER A 83 8.75 10.60 0.77
CA SER A 83 8.71 11.28 -0.54
C SER A 83 7.40 11.13 -1.30
N LYS A 84 6.63 10.06 -1.03
CA LYS A 84 5.40 9.72 -1.78
C LYS A 84 4.11 9.93 -0.98
N LEU A 85 4.18 9.89 0.35
CA LEU A 85 2.99 10.08 1.18
C LEU A 85 2.58 11.56 1.22
N PRO A 86 1.27 11.84 1.32
CA PRO A 86 0.79 13.20 1.50
C PRO A 86 1.40 13.82 2.77
N ARG A 87 1.99 15.01 2.64
CA ARG A 87 2.62 15.71 3.78
C ARG A 87 1.61 15.94 4.89
N GLY A 88 2.01 15.63 6.13
CA GLY A 88 1.17 15.80 7.33
C GLY A 88 0.11 14.72 7.54
N ALA A 89 -0.16 13.85 6.55
CA ALA A 89 -1.09 12.74 6.73
C ALA A 89 -0.47 11.57 7.49
N TYR A 90 0.85 11.40 7.42
CA TYR A 90 1.58 10.36 8.12
C TYR A 90 2.89 10.93 8.68
N ASN A 91 3.25 10.49 9.88
CA ASN A 91 4.61 10.64 10.40
C ASN A 91 5.34 9.31 10.21
N VAL A 92 6.44 9.34 9.48
CA VAL A 92 7.25 8.16 9.16
C VAL A 92 8.67 8.40 9.67
N GLU A 93 9.15 7.51 10.54
CA GLU A 93 10.45 7.63 11.18
C GLU A 93 11.13 6.25 11.30
N ARG A 94 12.44 6.25 11.52
CA ARG A 94 13.15 5.03 11.95
C ARG A 94 13.08 4.92 13.47
N ASP A 95 12.91 3.71 13.96
CA ASP A 95 12.99 3.36 15.39
C ASP A 95 14.15 2.38 15.60
N ASP A 96 15.06 2.67 16.54
CA ASP A 96 16.29 1.91 16.86
C ASP A 96 17.17 1.42 15.69
N GLY A 97 16.96 1.98 14.50
CA GLY A 97 17.76 1.79 13.31
C GLY A 97 17.17 0.79 12.29
N GLU A 98 16.58 -0.31 12.73
CA GLU A 98 16.13 -1.39 11.84
C GLU A 98 14.61 -1.42 11.68
N ASP A 99 13.89 -0.64 12.49
CA ASP A 99 12.44 -0.56 12.41
C ASP A 99 12.01 0.73 11.71
N VAL A 100 10.87 0.63 11.03
CA VAL A 100 10.16 1.77 10.45
C VAL A 100 8.83 1.93 11.14
N LEU A 101 8.62 3.12 11.71
CA LEU A 101 7.41 3.47 12.43
C LEU A 101 6.57 4.41 11.59
N ILE A 102 5.33 4.02 11.33
CA ILE A 102 4.36 4.79 10.55
C ILE A 102 3.20 5.14 11.48
N LYS A 103 3.00 6.42 11.74
CA LYS A 103 1.91 6.94 12.58
C LYS A 103 0.98 7.77 11.72
N LYS A 104 -0.33 7.64 11.93
CA LYS A 104 -1.29 8.55 11.31
C LYS A 104 -1.07 9.99 11.81
N GLY A 105 -1.26 10.95 10.93
CA GLY A 105 -1.30 12.36 11.28
C GLY A 105 -2.63 12.74 11.96
N THR A 106 -2.67 13.97 12.48
CA THR A 106 -3.89 14.56 13.02
C THR A 106 -4.95 14.65 11.92
N GLY A 107 -6.18 14.20 12.21
CA GLY A 107 -7.28 14.19 11.24
C GLY A 107 -7.19 13.12 10.14
N THR A 108 -6.11 12.33 10.10
CA THR A 108 -6.01 11.19 9.17
C THR A 108 -6.75 9.97 9.74
N PRO A 109 -7.49 9.20 8.92
CA PRO A 109 -8.09 7.93 9.34
C PRO A 109 -7.05 6.96 9.88
N ILE A 110 -7.49 5.96 10.65
CA ILE A 110 -6.68 4.77 10.88
C ILE A 110 -6.45 4.07 9.54
N PHE A 111 -5.41 3.26 9.46
CA PHE A 111 -5.00 2.67 8.19
C PHE A 111 -4.51 1.24 8.38
N GLY A 112 -4.66 0.46 7.34
CA GLY A 112 -3.97 -0.82 7.20
C GLY A 112 -2.64 -0.69 6.49
N LEU A 113 -1.73 -1.59 6.83
CA LEU A 113 -0.40 -1.68 6.26
C LEU A 113 -0.16 -3.11 5.78
N ASP A 114 0.19 -3.25 4.51
CA ASP A 114 0.51 -4.54 3.90
C ASP A 114 1.86 -4.47 3.17
N VAL A 115 2.65 -5.54 3.26
CA VAL A 115 3.77 -5.77 2.33
C VAL A 115 3.24 -6.57 1.14
N LEU A 116 3.02 -5.90 0.01
CA LEU A 116 2.50 -6.55 -1.20
C LEU A 116 3.54 -7.43 -1.89
N SER A 117 4.80 -6.98 -1.88
CA SER A 117 5.90 -7.77 -2.45
C SER A 117 7.22 -7.44 -1.76
N ASN A 118 8.08 -8.45 -1.66
CA ASN A 118 9.48 -8.30 -1.31
C ASN A 118 10.29 -9.27 -2.18
N THR A 119 11.06 -8.71 -3.12
CA THR A 119 11.92 -9.49 -4.02
C THR A 119 13.39 -9.46 -3.60
N VAL A 120 13.72 -8.76 -2.52
CA VAL A 120 15.08 -8.63 -2.00
C VAL A 120 15.44 -9.90 -1.22
N LYS A 121 16.40 -10.67 -1.71
CA LYS A 121 16.82 -11.90 -1.03
C LYS A 121 17.42 -11.56 0.35
N ASN A 122 17.05 -12.35 1.36
CA ASN A 122 17.53 -12.28 2.75
C ASN A 122 17.08 -11.07 3.58
N VAL A 123 16.23 -10.20 3.04
CA VAL A 123 15.49 -9.21 3.85
C VAL A 123 14.15 -9.80 4.24
N LYS A 124 13.86 -9.86 5.53
CA LYS A 124 12.55 -10.22 6.08
C LYS A 124 11.89 -8.98 6.66
N ILE A 125 10.57 -8.96 6.62
CA ILE A 125 9.77 -7.84 7.09
C ILE A 125 8.66 -8.41 7.96
N HIS A 126 8.56 -7.94 9.20
CA HIS A 126 7.44 -8.22 10.09
C HIS A 126 6.64 -6.94 10.34
N LEU A 127 5.33 -7.09 10.46
CA LEU A 127 4.42 -5.98 10.71
C LEU A 127 3.76 -6.16 12.06
N ASP A 128 3.88 -5.15 12.90
CA ASP A 128 3.28 -5.11 14.22
C ASP A 128 2.38 -3.89 14.37
N LYS A 129 1.22 -4.11 14.97
CA LYS A 129 0.34 -3.02 15.37
C LYS A 129 0.76 -2.48 16.72
N GLU A 130 0.74 -1.16 16.82
CA GLU A 130 0.95 -0.42 18.07
C GLU A 130 -0.18 0.56 18.34
#